data_AF-A0A4Q5NLB4-F1
#
_entry.id   AF-A0A4Q5NLB4-F1
#
_cell.length_a   1.000
_cell.length_b   1.000
_cell.length_c   1.000
_cell.angle_alpha   90.00
_cell.angle_beta   90.00
_cell.angle_gamma   90.00
#
_symmetry.space_group_name_H-M   'P 1'
#
loop_
_entity.id
_entity.type
_entity.pdbx_description
1 polymer ?
#
loop_
_entity_poly.entity_id
_entity_poly.type
_entity_poly.pdbx_seq_one_letter_code
_entity_poly.pdbx_strand_id
1 'polypeptide(L)'
;MKQLLLTLTLLMAAFPAGADVHLLGSPQVRRELGISHDLAGRILNNLNEAARLNQGGVMMQQQFEQLQTERKATPPETLERQIMTWLSPAQKQRLEQIELQRGGPFIFEDWRFAQRVGLSLEQHKKLNLIFSAAFQRELKAAQALSKANKSWFGVLDHKRYASKYSNYYRKLENFGKQRQLTIESALNHSLTQTQKAKWRALLGKPFRARLSYDVKSYPMD
;
A
#
# COMPACT_ATOMS: atom_id res chain seq x y z
N MET A 1 35.54 -23.89 2.25
CA MET A 1 34.24 -23.66 2.92
C MET A 1 33.87 -22.20 3.20
N LYS A 2 34.77 -21.19 3.07
CA LYS A 2 34.42 -19.77 3.28
C LYS A 2 33.83 -19.03 2.05
N GLN A 3 33.98 -19.57 0.83
CA GLN A 3 33.42 -18.95 -0.39
C GLN A 3 31.97 -19.36 -0.71
N LEU A 4 31.48 -20.49 -0.18
CA LEU A 4 30.10 -20.97 -0.38
C LEU A 4 29.06 -20.26 0.50
N LEU A 5 29.51 -19.60 1.58
CA LEU A 5 28.67 -18.78 2.45
C LEU A 5 28.41 -17.37 1.89
N LEU A 6 29.30 -16.84 1.03
CA LEU A 6 29.10 -15.52 0.41
C LEU A 6 28.04 -15.52 -0.71
N THR A 7 27.91 -16.63 -1.44
CA THR A 7 26.91 -16.77 -2.51
C THR A 7 25.51 -17.02 -1.98
N LEU A 8 25.34 -17.61 -0.79
CA LEU A 8 24.02 -17.80 -0.17
C LEU A 8 23.47 -16.51 0.47
N THR A 9 24.33 -15.59 0.93
CA THR A 9 23.88 -14.28 1.42
C THR A 9 23.45 -13.34 0.29
N LEU A 10 23.99 -13.52 -0.92
CA LEU A 10 23.59 -12.74 -2.09
C LEU A 10 22.23 -13.15 -2.69
N LEU A 11 21.79 -14.41 -2.52
CA LEU A 11 20.53 -14.89 -3.09
C LEU A 11 19.28 -14.55 -2.23
N MET A 12 19.44 -14.35 -0.92
CA MET A 12 18.37 -13.89 -0.03
C MET A 12 18.07 -12.38 -0.19
N ALA A 13 18.91 -11.65 -0.93
CA ALA A 13 18.72 -10.23 -1.25
C ALA A 13 17.86 -9.99 -2.52
N ALA A 14 17.40 -11.04 -3.20
CA ALA A 14 16.85 -10.92 -4.56
C ALA A 14 15.32 -10.87 -4.67
N PHE A 15 14.58 -10.85 -3.57
CA PHE A 15 13.17 -10.49 -3.59
C PHE A 15 12.97 -9.25 -2.70
N PRO A 16 12.95 -8.02 -3.29
CA PRO A 16 12.47 -6.87 -2.55
C PRO A 16 11.09 -7.21 -1.98
N ALA A 17 10.74 -6.65 -0.81
CA ALA A 17 9.35 -6.59 -0.35
C ALA A 17 8.50 -6.25 -1.59
N GLY A 18 7.64 -7.20 -1.99
CA GLY A 18 7.21 -7.32 -3.39
C GLY A 18 6.59 -6.02 -3.86
N ALA A 19 7.14 -5.45 -4.93
CA ALA A 19 6.63 -4.19 -5.46
C ALA A 19 5.13 -4.34 -5.74
N ASP A 20 4.29 -3.49 -5.14
CA ASP A 20 2.83 -3.57 -5.23
C ASP A 20 2.36 -3.47 -6.70
N VAL A 21 2.13 -4.61 -7.35
CA VAL A 21 1.74 -4.67 -8.77
C VAL A 21 0.38 -4.02 -9.02
N HIS A 22 -0.45 -3.82 -7.98
CA HIS A 22 -1.72 -3.11 -8.13
C HIS A 22 -1.52 -1.63 -8.47
N LEU A 23 -0.36 -1.05 -8.16
CA LEU A 23 0.02 0.29 -8.64
C LEU A 23 0.01 0.39 -10.17
N LEU A 24 0.27 -0.72 -10.87
CA LEU A 24 0.23 -0.77 -12.32
C LEU A 24 -1.19 -0.64 -12.89
N GLY A 25 -2.23 -0.69 -12.05
CA GLY A 25 -3.58 -0.29 -12.39
C GLY A 25 -3.72 1.21 -12.69
N SER A 26 -2.83 2.05 -12.15
CA SER A 26 -2.81 3.50 -12.41
C SER A 26 -2.18 3.84 -13.78
N PRO A 27 -2.88 4.58 -14.66
CA PRO A 27 -2.30 5.08 -15.90
C PRO A 27 -1.05 5.95 -15.70
N GLN A 28 -0.99 6.69 -14.58
CA GLN A 28 0.14 7.56 -14.26
C GLN A 28 1.39 6.77 -13.91
N VAL A 29 1.25 5.68 -13.12
CA VAL A 29 2.37 4.77 -12.82
C VAL A 29 2.86 4.09 -14.10
N ARG A 30 1.94 3.59 -14.94
CA ARG A 30 2.34 2.95 -16.23
C ARG A 30 3.10 3.91 -17.14
N ARG A 31 2.67 5.17 -17.21
CA ARG A 31 3.33 6.21 -18.01
C ARG A 31 4.74 6.53 -17.48
N GLU A 32 4.89 6.67 -16.16
CA GLU A 32 6.19 6.87 -15.49
C GLU A 32 7.15 5.69 -15.74
N LEU A 33 6.62 4.47 -15.78
CA LEU A 33 7.38 3.25 -16.04
C LEU A 33 7.64 2.99 -17.54
N GLY A 34 7.12 3.82 -18.44
CA GLY A 34 7.24 3.61 -19.88
C GLY A 34 6.62 2.30 -20.35
N ILE A 35 5.54 1.83 -19.70
CA ILE A 35 4.85 0.60 -20.09
C ILE A 35 4.07 0.85 -21.39
N SER A 36 4.32 0.02 -22.41
CA SER A 36 3.63 0.10 -23.70
C SER A 36 2.14 -0.19 -23.57
N HIS A 37 1.35 0.27 -24.54
CA HIS A 37 -0.10 0.03 -24.54
C HIS A 37 -0.45 -1.46 -24.52
N ASP A 38 0.26 -2.28 -25.30
CA ASP A 38 0.04 -3.72 -25.36
C ASP A 38 0.35 -4.42 -24.04
N LEU A 39 1.48 -4.06 -23.40
CA LEU A 39 1.84 -4.61 -22.10
C LEU A 39 0.85 -4.14 -21.02
N ALA A 40 0.40 -2.88 -21.07
CA ALA A 40 -0.62 -2.36 -20.15
C ALA A 40 -1.93 -3.18 -20.24
N GLY A 41 -2.38 -3.54 -21.44
CA GLY A 41 -3.56 -4.38 -21.63
C GLY A 41 -3.42 -5.76 -20.95
N ARG A 42 -2.26 -6.41 -21.11
CA ARG A 42 -1.97 -7.70 -20.45
C ARG A 42 -1.96 -7.60 -18.93
N ILE A 43 -1.33 -6.56 -18.40
CA ILE A 43 -1.28 -6.30 -16.94
C ILE A 43 -2.70 -6.09 -16.40
N LEU A 44 -3.51 -5.24 -17.04
CA LEU A 44 -4.87 -4.95 -16.57
C LEU A 44 -5.76 -6.18 -16.60
N ASN A 45 -5.66 -7.02 -17.64
CA ASN A 45 -6.40 -8.28 -17.71
C ASN A 45 -6.03 -9.21 -16.54
N ASN A 46 -4.75 -9.37 -16.23
CA ASN A 46 -4.31 -10.21 -15.11
C ASN A 46 -4.68 -9.63 -13.74
N LEU A 47 -4.62 -8.31 -13.56
CA LEU A 47 -5.05 -7.66 -12.32
C LEU A 47 -6.57 -7.82 -12.11
N ASN A 48 -7.36 -7.66 -13.17
CA ASN A 48 -8.81 -7.87 -13.12
C ASN A 48 -9.15 -9.33 -12.81
N GLU A 49 -8.42 -10.28 -13.40
CA GLU A 49 -8.59 -11.70 -13.10
C GLU A 49 -8.25 -12.02 -11.64
N ALA A 50 -7.12 -11.51 -11.13
CA ALA A 50 -6.74 -11.66 -9.72
C ALA A 50 -7.81 -11.06 -8.79
N ALA A 51 -8.34 -9.87 -9.12
CA ALA A 51 -9.41 -9.24 -8.36
C ALA A 51 -10.70 -10.09 -8.38
N ARG A 52 -11.07 -10.66 -9.53
CA ARG A 52 -12.24 -11.55 -9.67
C ARG A 52 -12.07 -12.81 -8.82
N LEU A 53 -10.90 -13.43 -8.84
CA LEU A 53 -10.60 -14.62 -8.04
C LEU A 53 -10.67 -14.32 -6.54
N ASN A 54 -10.18 -13.16 -6.12
CA ASN A 54 -10.27 -12.71 -4.72
C ASN A 54 -11.71 -12.39 -4.29
N GLN A 55 -12.51 -11.72 -5.14
CA GLN A 55 -13.91 -11.39 -4.83
C GLN A 55 -14.84 -12.61 -4.88
N GLY A 56 -14.60 -13.55 -5.81
CA GLY A 56 -15.36 -14.80 -5.93
C GLY A 56 -15.23 -15.70 -4.69
N GLY A 57 -14.12 -15.61 -3.96
CA GLY A 57 -13.93 -16.32 -2.69
C GLY A 57 -14.79 -15.79 -1.54
N VAL A 58 -15.27 -14.54 -1.59
CA VAL A 58 -16.03 -13.90 -0.51
C VAL A 58 -17.54 -14.10 -0.64
N MET A 59 -18.06 -14.24 -1.88
CA MET A 59 -19.52 -14.38 -2.10
C MET A 59 -20.03 -15.81 -2.27
N MET A 60 -19.17 -16.84 -2.43
CA MET A 60 -19.61 -18.12 -2.99
C MET A 60 -18.96 -19.35 -2.34
N GLN A 61 -18.66 -19.38 -1.05
CA GLN A 61 -17.97 -20.55 -0.47
C GLN A 61 -18.74 -21.89 -0.66
N GLN A 62 -20.07 -21.87 -0.84
CA GLN A 62 -20.89 -23.06 -1.10
C GLN A 62 -21.08 -23.46 -2.58
N GLN A 63 -21.02 -22.54 -3.54
CA GLN A 63 -21.13 -22.87 -4.98
C GLN A 63 -19.75 -22.99 -5.67
N PHE A 64 -18.69 -22.46 -5.04
CA PHE A 64 -17.33 -22.51 -5.57
C PHE A 64 -16.74 -23.93 -5.53
N GLU A 65 -17.10 -24.76 -4.54
CA GLU A 65 -16.66 -26.17 -4.48
C GLU A 65 -17.14 -27.00 -5.68
N GLN A 66 -18.33 -26.71 -6.24
CA GLN A 66 -18.84 -27.42 -7.43
C GLN A 66 -18.18 -26.93 -8.74
N LEU A 67 -17.70 -25.68 -8.79
CA LEU A 67 -17.03 -25.10 -9.96
C LEU A 67 -15.50 -25.31 -9.98
N GLN A 68 -14.88 -25.60 -8.84
CA GLN A 68 -13.43 -25.86 -8.74
C GLN A 68 -13.01 -27.18 -9.41
N THR A 69 -13.93 -28.12 -9.61
CA THR A 69 -13.61 -29.41 -10.26
C THR A 69 -13.26 -29.28 -11.75
N GLU A 70 -13.61 -28.17 -12.42
CA GLU A 70 -13.42 -28.03 -13.88
C GLU A 70 -12.47 -26.90 -14.31
N ARG A 71 -12.10 -25.98 -13.42
CA ARG A 71 -11.12 -24.91 -13.74
C ARG A 71 -10.01 -24.89 -12.71
N LYS A 72 -8.82 -25.37 -13.11
CA LYS A 72 -7.55 -25.13 -12.39
C LYS A 72 -7.25 -23.63 -12.40
N ALA A 73 -7.92 -22.85 -11.55
CA ALA A 73 -7.70 -21.43 -11.42
C ALA A 73 -6.25 -21.20 -10.99
N THR A 74 -5.54 -20.33 -11.71
CA THR A 74 -4.19 -19.93 -11.32
C THR A 74 -4.30 -19.08 -10.05
N PRO A 75 -3.61 -19.43 -8.95
CA PRO A 75 -3.69 -18.64 -7.72
C PRO A 75 -3.33 -17.17 -7.96
N PRO A 76 -3.97 -16.21 -7.27
CA PRO A 76 -3.69 -14.77 -7.42
C PRO A 76 -2.20 -14.42 -7.29
N GLU A 77 -1.49 -15.03 -6.33
CA GLU A 77 -0.04 -14.84 -6.15
C GLU A 77 0.77 -15.21 -7.41
N THR A 78 0.30 -16.18 -8.19
CA THR A 78 0.95 -16.59 -9.44
C THR A 78 0.76 -15.53 -10.53
N LEU A 79 -0.39 -14.85 -10.57
CA LEU A 79 -0.66 -13.77 -11.52
C LEU A 79 0.21 -12.54 -11.23
N GLU A 80 0.38 -12.18 -9.96
CA GLU A 80 1.26 -11.07 -9.56
C GLU A 80 2.73 -11.37 -9.89
N ARG A 81 3.20 -12.60 -9.60
CA ARG A 81 4.55 -13.04 -10.01
C ARG A 81 4.72 -12.99 -11.52
N GLN A 82 3.70 -13.38 -12.29
CA GLN A 82 3.73 -13.31 -13.74
C GLN A 82 3.82 -11.87 -14.24
N ILE A 83 3.07 -10.93 -13.67
CA ILE A 83 3.19 -9.50 -14.02
C ILE A 83 4.63 -9.02 -13.78
N MET A 84 5.23 -9.42 -12.65
CA MET A 84 6.62 -9.09 -12.35
C MET A 84 7.62 -9.69 -13.33
N THR A 85 7.35 -10.80 -14.02
CA THR A 85 8.29 -11.31 -15.05
C THR A 85 8.28 -10.46 -16.33
N TRP A 86 7.22 -9.69 -16.57
CA TRP A 86 7.13 -8.82 -17.75
C TRP A 86 7.83 -7.47 -17.58
N LEU A 87 8.12 -7.07 -16.35
CA LEU A 87 8.81 -5.82 -16.08
C LEU A 87 10.33 -5.98 -16.20
N SER A 88 10.96 -5.02 -16.87
CA SER A 88 12.43 -4.90 -16.85
C SER A 88 12.95 -4.62 -15.44
N PRO A 89 14.24 -4.90 -15.14
CA PRO A 89 14.83 -4.56 -13.84
C PRO A 89 14.67 -3.08 -13.45
N ALA A 90 14.84 -2.16 -14.41
CA ALA A 90 14.66 -0.73 -14.18
C ALA A 90 13.20 -0.38 -13.83
N GLN A 91 12.22 -1.01 -14.48
CA GLN A 91 10.80 -0.82 -14.17
C GLN A 91 10.44 -1.36 -12.77
N LYS A 92 10.98 -2.53 -12.38
CA LYS A 92 10.79 -3.08 -11.03
C LYS A 92 11.35 -2.16 -9.96
N GLN A 93 12.59 -1.70 -10.15
CA GLN A 93 13.24 -0.77 -9.23
C GLN A 93 12.44 0.54 -9.12
N ARG A 94 11.93 1.07 -10.24
CA ARG A 94 11.14 2.29 -10.22
C ARG A 94 9.77 2.10 -9.57
N LEU A 95 9.12 0.95 -9.80
CA LEU A 95 7.85 0.60 -9.15
C LEU A 95 8.02 0.54 -7.62
N GLU A 96 9.09 -0.11 -7.15
CA GLU A 96 9.45 -0.14 -5.73
C GLU A 96 9.65 1.27 -5.16
N GLN A 97 10.38 2.15 -5.86
CA GLN A 97 10.56 3.54 -5.44
C GLN A 97 9.22 4.28 -5.30
N ILE A 98 8.28 4.08 -6.24
CA ILE A 98 6.95 4.69 -6.20
C ILE A 98 6.16 4.17 -5.00
N GLU A 99 6.23 2.86 -4.72
CA GLU A 99 5.59 2.27 -3.55
C GLU A 99 6.15 2.82 -2.24
N LEU A 100 7.48 2.91 -2.12
CA LEU A 100 8.13 3.48 -0.93
C LEU A 100 7.72 4.94 -0.72
N GLN A 101 7.60 5.72 -1.79
CA GLN A 101 7.11 7.09 -1.72
C GLN A 101 5.64 7.17 -1.31
N ARG A 102 4.79 6.24 -1.77
CA ARG A 102 3.37 6.16 -1.42
C ARG A 102 3.15 5.73 0.02
N GLY A 103 3.92 4.76 0.51
CA GLY A 103 3.89 4.32 1.91
C GLY A 103 4.42 5.39 2.86
N GLY A 104 5.28 6.28 2.37
CA GLY A 104 5.73 7.45 3.12
C GLY A 104 6.41 7.04 4.43
N PRO A 105 6.06 7.66 5.57
CA PRO A 105 6.63 7.32 6.86
C PRO A 105 6.30 5.90 7.36
N PHE A 106 5.20 5.32 6.87
CA PHE A 106 4.70 4.03 7.34
C PHE A 106 5.52 2.84 6.81
N ILE A 107 6.38 3.04 5.81
CA ILE A 107 7.27 1.96 5.33
C ILE A 107 8.25 1.45 6.41
N PHE A 108 8.42 2.20 7.51
CA PHE A 108 9.25 1.78 8.64
C PHE A 108 8.56 0.77 9.56
N GLU A 109 7.27 0.48 9.36
CA GLU A 109 6.57 -0.65 10.03
C GLU A 109 7.11 -2.00 9.53
N ASP A 110 7.60 -2.06 8.29
CA ASP A 110 8.25 -3.24 7.73
C ASP A 110 9.72 -3.32 8.19
N TRP A 111 10.02 -4.37 8.97
CA TRP A 111 11.36 -4.65 9.45
C TRP A 111 12.39 -4.79 8.33
N ARG A 112 12.00 -5.37 7.18
CA ARG A 112 12.92 -5.55 6.04
C ARG A 112 13.35 -4.21 5.47
N PHE A 113 12.41 -3.27 5.34
CA PHE A 113 12.73 -1.91 4.93
C PHE A 113 13.57 -1.17 5.99
N ALA A 114 13.19 -1.28 7.26
CA ALA A 114 13.94 -0.69 8.38
C ALA A 114 15.42 -1.15 8.38
N GLN A 115 15.67 -2.43 8.13
CA GLN A 115 17.03 -2.98 7.99
C GLN A 115 17.80 -2.38 6.82
N ARG A 116 17.16 -2.16 5.66
CA ARG A 116 17.80 -1.54 4.48
C ARG A 116 18.25 -0.10 4.77
N VAL A 117 17.48 0.64 5.56
CA VAL A 117 17.87 1.98 6.04
C VAL A 117 18.94 1.91 7.13
N GLY A 118 19.11 0.75 7.77
CA GLY A 118 20.11 0.48 8.79
C GLY A 118 19.62 0.79 10.20
N LEU A 119 18.33 0.59 10.49
CA LEU A 119 17.81 0.69 11.85
C LEU A 119 18.26 -0.52 12.66
N SER A 120 18.66 -0.27 13.92
CA SER A 120 18.78 -1.34 14.90
C SER A 120 17.41 -1.90 15.27
N LEU A 121 17.39 -3.14 15.77
CA LEU A 121 16.16 -3.76 16.29
C LEU A 121 15.51 -2.89 17.38
N GLU A 122 16.31 -2.29 18.26
CA GLU A 122 15.82 -1.43 19.32
C GLU A 122 15.25 -0.10 18.80
N GLN A 123 15.85 0.52 17.78
CA GLN A 123 15.25 1.68 17.11
C GLN A 123 13.91 1.33 16.47
N HIS A 124 13.82 0.19 15.78
CA HIS A 124 12.60 -0.26 15.14
C HIS A 124 11.48 -0.57 16.15
N LYS A 125 11.78 -1.26 17.25
CA LYS A 125 10.83 -1.49 18.36
C LYS A 125 10.29 -0.17 18.91
N LYS A 126 11.17 0.81 19.16
CA LYS A 126 10.76 2.15 19.65
C LYS A 126 9.82 2.86 18.67
N LEU A 127 10.13 2.82 17.38
CA LEU A 127 9.26 3.40 16.34
C LEU A 127 7.91 2.68 16.27
N ASN A 128 7.88 1.34 16.30
CA ASN A 128 6.63 0.58 16.26
C ASN A 128 5.71 0.84 17.46
N LEU A 129 6.28 1.09 18.65
CA LEU A 129 5.50 1.54 19.81
C LEU A 129 4.84 2.90 19.54
N ILE A 130 5.56 3.85 18.93
CA ILE A 130 5.02 5.16 18.55
C ILE A 130 3.92 5.00 17.49
N PHE A 131 4.14 4.16 16.48
CA PHE A 131 3.20 3.93 15.39
C PHE A 131 1.90 3.33 15.93
N SER A 132 2.03 2.30 16.76
CA SER A 132 0.91 1.65 17.44
C SER A 132 0.15 2.63 18.33
N ALA A 133 0.85 3.44 19.13
CA ALA A 133 0.21 4.44 19.98
C ALA A 133 -0.52 5.53 19.17
N ALA A 134 0.06 5.99 18.06
CA ALA A 134 -0.57 6.97 17.18
C ALA A 134 -1.83 6.40 16.50
N PHE A 135 -1.75 5.15 16.01
CA PHE A 135 -2.90 4.45 15.43
C PHE A 135 -4.02 4.22 16.45
N GLN A 136 -3.70 3.82 17.68
CA GLN A 136 -4.70 3.65 18.74
C GLN A 136 -5.41 4.96 19.10
N ARG A 137 -4.70 6.10 19.06
CA ARG A 137 -5.33 7.42 19.25
C ARG A 137 -6.28 7.77 18.11
N GLU A 138 -5.86 7.56 16.86
CA GLU A 138 -6.71 7.72 15.67
C GLU A 138 -7.98 6.88 15.78
N LEU A 139 -7.84 5.58 16.09
CA LEU A 139 -8.97 4.65 16.21
C LEU A 139 -9.96 5.08 17.29
N LYS A 140 -9.48 5.46 18.48
CA LYS A 140 -10.33 5.96 19.57
C LYS A 140 -11.07 7.24 19.18
N ALA A 141 -10.39 8.17 18.49
CA ALA A 141 -10.99 9.41 18.02
C ALA A 141 -12.05 9.16 16.94
N ALA A 142 -11.79 8.26 15.99
CA ALA A 142 -12.73 7.84 14.96
C ALA A 142 -13.96 7.15 15.56
N GLN A 143 -13.77 6.26 16.54
CA GLN A 143 -14.87 5.61 17.26
C GLN A 143 -15.73 6.61 18.04
N ALA A 144 -15.11 7.56 18.75
CA ALA A 144 -15.83 8.62 19.45
C ALA A 144 -16.62 9.49 18.48
N LEU A 145 -16.03 9.84 17.33
CA LEU A 145 -16.69 10.58 16.27
C LEU A 145 -17.88 9.79 15.69
N SER A 146 -17.72 8.50 15.39
CA SER A 146 -18.80 7.65 14.90
C SER A 146 -19.96 7.58 15.90
N LYS A 147 -19.67 7.35 17.18
CA LYS A 147 -20.69 7.33 18.25
C LYS A 147 -21.45 8.64 18.36
N ALA A 148 -20.76 9.79 18.30
CA ALA A 148 -21.37 11.12 18.36
C ALA A 148 -22.31 11.41 17.18
N ASN A 149 -22.10 10.75 16.04
CA ASN A 149 -22.85 10.98 14.80
C ASN A 149 -23.82 9.85 14.43
N LYS A 150 -23.99 8.85 15.31
CA LYS A 150 -24.85 7.68 15.07
C LYS A 150 -26.29 8.04 14.70
N SER A 151 -26.82 9.14 15.23
CA SER A 151 -28.18 9.60 14.98
C SER A 151 -28.40 10.25 13.61
N TRP A 152 -27.35 10.53 12.83
CA TRP A 152 -27.47 11.25 11.56
C TRP A 152 -27.66 10.32 10.35
N PHE A 153 -27.39 9.03 10.51
CA PHE A 153 -27.57 8.03 9.44
C PHE A 153 -29.04 7.74 9.10
N GLY A 154 -30.00 8.32 9.82
CA GLY A 154 -31.44 8.22 9.55
C GLY A 154 -32.12 9.53 9.13
N VAL A 155 -31.37 10.60 8.85
CA VAL A 155 -31.95 11.91 8.51
C VAL A 155 -32.23 12.00 7.00
N LEU A 156 -33.51 12.11 6.62
CA LEU A 156 -33.98 12.23 5.23
C LEU A 156 -33.74 13.61 4.57
N ASP A 157 -33.29 14.62 5.34
CA ASP A 157 -32.93 15.93 4.78
C ASP A 157 -31.52 15.88 4.15
N HIS A 158 -31.48 15.71 2.84
CA HIS A 158 -30.25 15.59 2.05
C HIS A 158 -29.28 16.79 2.20
N LYS A 159 -29.76 18.03 2.40
CA LYS A 159 -28.88 19.20 2.54
C LYS A 159 -28.22 19.23 3.91
N ARG A 160 -28.98 18.97 4.98
CA ARG A 160 -28.41 18.85 6.34
C ARG A 160 -27.51 17.62 6.46
N TYR A 161 -27.84 16.55 5.76
CA TYR A 161 -27.02 15.35 5.68
C TYR A 161 -25.66 15.62 5.02
N ALA A 162 -25.63 16.25 3.84
CA ALA A 162 -24.38 16.53 3.10
C ALA A 162 -23.37 17.37 3.90
N SER A 163 -23.83 18.42 4.59
CA SER A 163 -22.94 19.27 5.42
C SER A 163 -22.34 18.48 6.60
N LYS A 164 -23.17 17.74 7.33
CA LYS A 164 -22.74 16.89 8.45
C LYS A 164 -21.78 15.78 8.00
N TYR A 165 -22.08 15.16 6.86
CA TYR A 165 -21.24 14.15 6.23
C TYR A 165 -19.88 14.75 5.85
N SER A 166 -19.84 15.88 5.16
CA SER A 166 -18.57 16.55 4.79
C SER A 166 -17.69 16.88 6.01
N ASN A 167 -18.29 17.35 7.11
CA ASN A 167 -17.58 17.63 8.36
C ASN A 167 -17.06 16.35 9.04
N TYR A 168 -17.82 15.26 8.98
CA TYR A 168 -17.39 13.96 9.50
C TYR A 168 -16.12 13.46 8.79
N TYR A 169 -16.11 13.44 7.45
CA TYR A 169 -14.95 13.00 6.67
C TYR A 169 -13.75 13.93 6.84
N ARG A 170 -13.96 15.25 6.91
CA ARG A 170 -12.87 16.19 7.21
C ARG A 170 -12.21 15.90 8.57
N LYS A 171 -12.99 15.53 9.59
CA LYS A 171 -12.44 15.15 10.90
C LYS A 171 -11.66 13.84 10.84
N LEU A 172 -12.16 12.83 10.12
CA LEU A 172 -11.41 11.58 9.91
C LEU A 172 -10.09 11.84 9.17
N GLU A 173 -10.11 12.65 8.11
CA GLU A 173 -8.91 13.06 7.38
C GLU A 173 -7.91 13.77 8.30
N ASN A 174 -8.38 14.64 9.19
CA ASN A 174 -7.53 15.31 10.17
C ASN A 174 -6.89 14.33 11.17
N PHE A 175 -7.57 13.25 11.58
CA PHE A 175 -6.97 12.22 12.44
C PHE A 175 -5.85 11.49 11.71
N GLY A 176 -6.06 11.11 10.44
CA GLY A 176 -5.04 10.50 9.60
C GLY A 176 -3.82 11.42 9.42
N LYS A 177 -4.04 12.71 9.13
CA LYS A 177 -2.98 13.73 9.05
C LYS A 177 -2.20 13.86 10.36
N GLN A 178 -2.88 13.87 11.50
CA GLN A 178 -2.22 13.97 12.80
C GLN A 178 -1.37 12.74 13.11
N ARG A 179 -1.84 11.53 12.76
CA ARG A 179 -1.05 10.31 12.86
C ARG A 179 0.20 10.40 12.00
N GLN A 180 0.06 10.80 10.74
CA GLN A 180 1.19 10.97 9.82
C GLN A 180 2.23 11.95 10.39
N LEU A 181 1.83 13.14 10.83
CA LEU A 181 2.73 14.15 11.41
C LEU A 181 3.46 13.65 12.66
N THR A 182 2.75 12.90 13.52
CA THR A 182 3.35 12.29 14.73
C THR A 182 4.47 11.32 14.35
N ILE A 183 4.24 10.51 13.33
CA ILE A 183 5.18 9.51 12.84
C ILE A 183 6.37 10.16 12.13
N GLU A 184 6.12 11.16 11.27
CA GLU A 184 7.17 11.93 10.60
C GLU A 184 8.11 12.61 11.60
N SER A 185 7.53 13.22 12.64
CA SER A 185 8.30 13.82 13.72
C SER A 185 9.16 12.77 14.43
N ALA A 186 8.59 11.62 14.80
CA ALA A 186 9.33 10.55 15.46
C ALA A 186 10.49 10.02 14.61
N LEU A 187 10.29 9.83 13.31
CA LEU A 187 11.36 9.43 12.38
C LEU A 187 12.44 10.51 12.28
N ASN A 188 12.05 11.78 12.16
CA ASN A 188 13.02 12.87 12.06
C ASN A 188 13.93 12.96 13.30
N HIS A 189 13.42 12.62 14.50
CA HIS A 189 14.21 12.59 15.73
C HIS A 189 15.00 11.28 15.90
N SER A 190 14.44 10.14 15.47
CA SER A 190 15.03 8.81 15.74
C SER A 190 16.08 8.37 14.72
N LEU A 191 16.03 8.90 13.50
CA LEU A 191 16.97 8.57 12.43
C LEU A 191 18.23 9.44 12.51
N THR A 192 19.39 8.79 12.39
CA THR A 192 20.67 9.47 12.16
C THR A 192 20.72 10.12 10.78
N GLN A 193 21.65 11.06 10.56
CA GLN A 193 21.81 11.67 9.23
C GLN A 193 22.16 10.65 8.13
N THR A 194 22.98 9.65 8.45
CA THR A 194 23.30 8.54 7.54
C THR A 194 22.07 7.72 7.18
N GLN A 195 21.21 7.41 8.16
CA GLN A 195 19.94 6.71 7.91
C GLN A 195 18.98 7.56 7.06
N LYS A 196 18.86 8.87 7.34
CA LYS A 196 18.06 9.79 6.51
C LYS A 196 18.57 9.87 5.07
N ALA A 197 19.89 9.90 4.88
CA ALA A 197 20.50 9.89 3.54
C ALA A 197 20.20 8.58 2.79
N LYS A 198 20.35 7.42 3.45
CA LYS A 198 19.98 6.12 2.89
C LYS A 198 18.51 6.06 2.50
N TRP A 199 17.61 6.52 3.36
CA TRP A 199 16.19 6.58 3.07
C TRP A 199 15.91 7.42 1.82
N ARG A 200 16.45 8.64 1.72
CA ARG A 200 16.31 9.49 0.52
C ARG A 200 16.83 8.83 -0.75
N ALA A 201 17.96 8.13 -0.67
CA ALA A 201 18.52 7.41 -1.81
C ALA A 201 17.60 6.27 -2.27
N LEU A 202 16.99 5.53 -1.34
CA LEU A 202 16.03 4.46 -1.66
C LEU A 202 14.74 4.99 -2.30
N LEU A 203 14.28 6.19 -1.94
CA LEU A 203 13.11 6.81 -2.57
C LEU A 203 13.34 7.16 -4.04
N GLY A 204 14.58 7.42 -4.46
CA GLY A 204 14.91 7.81 -5.83
C GLY A 204 14.28 9.14 -6.24
N LYS A 205 13.91 9.27 -7.52
CA LYS A 205 13.32 10.51 -8.06
C LYS A 205 11.88 10.71 -7.54
N PRO A 206 11.47 11.92 -7.15
CA PRO A 206 10.08 12.17 -6.74
C PRO A 206 9.08 11.77 -7.82
N PHE A 207 8.06 11.01 -7.45
CA PHE A 207 6.93 10.64 -8.29
C PHE A 207 5.92 11.79 -8.26
N ARG A 208 5.79 12.51 -9.38
CA ARG A 208 5.02 13.77 -9.44
C ARG A 208 3.55 13.61 -9.76
N ALA A 209 3.10 12.38 -10.02
CA ALA A 209 1.70 12.16 -10.37
C ALA A 209 0.83 12.18 -9.11
N ARG A 210 -0.28 12.93 -9.17
CA ARG A 210 -1.38 12.70 -8.25
C ARG A 210 -1.97 11.33 -8.58
N LEU A 211 -1.76 10.36 -7.70
CA LEU A 211 -2.60 9.17 -7.69
C LEU A 211 -3.97 9.63 -7.22
N SER A 212 -4.79 10.10 -8.15
CA SER A 212 -6.21 10.19 -7.89
C SER A 212 -6.67 8.75 -7.68
N TYR A 213 -6.88 8.36 -6.44
CA TYR A 213 -7.96 7.43 -6.15
C TYR A 213 -9.21 8.17 -6.60
N ASP A 214 -9.54 8.06 -7.88
CA ASP A 214 -10.71 8.71 -8.45
C ASP A 214 -11.90 7.91 -7.92
N VAL A 215 -12.36 8.27 -6.71
CA VAL A 215 -13.54 7.67 -6.06
C VAL A 215 -14.81 7.85 -6.92
N LYS A 216 -14.72 8.63 -8.02
CA LYS A 216 -15.74 8.76 -9.05
C LYS A 216 -16.13 7.45 -9.75
N SER A 217 -15.42 6.34 -9.54
CA SER A 217 -15.79 5.03 -10.11
C SER A 217 -16.73 4.19 -9.26
N TYR A 218 -17.25 4.72 -8.13
CA TYR A 218 -18.47 4.15 -7.54
C TYR A 218 -19.67 4.94 -8.08
N PRO A 219 -20.42 4.41 -9.06
CA PRO A 219 -21.76 4.92 -9.31
C PRO A 219 -22.57 4.70 -8.02
N MET A 220 -22.86 5.79 -7.33
CA MET A 220 -23.95 5.85 -6.36
C MET A 220 -25.17 6.31 -7.15
N ASP A 221 -25.70 5.40 -7.97
CA ASP A 221 -27.08 5.49 -8.44
C ASP A 221 -28.00 4.87 -7.37
#